data_AF-A0A8T6SP70-F1
#
_entry.id   AF-A0A8T6SP70-F1
#
_cell.length_a   1.000
_cell.length_b   1.000
_cell.length_c   1.000
_cell.angle_alpha   90.00
_cell.angle_beta   90.00
_cell.angle_gamma   90.00
#
_symmetry.space_group_name_H-M   'P 1'
#
loop_
_entity.id
_entity.type
_entity.pdbx_description
1 polymer ?
#
loop_
_entity_poly.entity_id
_entity_poly.type
_entity_poly.pdbx_seq_one_letter_code
_entity_poly.pdbx_strand_id
1 'polypeptide(L)'
;PDTKIMAVGLPEYSAQVKELEEVVVYDKESTQTGSIFIEDPSFDFDYAHILPLVEKCSILHGHTSSVMVELVGQMKNNLLLDF
;
A
#
# COMPACT_ATOMS: atom_id res chain seq x y z
N PRO A 1 17.61 -4.12 -32.01
CA PRO A 1 18.06 -3.16 -31.00
C PRO A 1 16.89 -2.81 -30.07
N ASP A 2 16.98 -3.24 -28.81
CA ASP A 2 15.87 -3.15 -27.86
C ASP A 2 15.75 -1.74 -27.30
N THR A 3 14.67 -1.06 -27.67
CA THR A 3 14.38 0.30 -27.23
C THR A 3 13.89 0.27 -25.77
N LYS A 4 14.74 0.72 -24.85
CA LYS A 4 14.37 0.92 -23.44
C LYS A 4 13.53 2.20 -23.33
N ILE A 5 12.29 2.07 -22.87
CA ILE A 5 11.38 3.20 -22.67
C ILE A 5 11.33 3.53 -21.18
N MET A 6 11.56 4.79 -20.83
CA MET A 6 11.42 5.35 -19.48
C MET A 6 10.20 6.26 -19.47
N ALA A 7 9.28 6.04 -18.53
CA ALA A 7 8.11 6.88 -18.32
C ALA A 7 8.22 7.57 -16.96
N VAL A 8 7.89 8.87 -16.91
CA VAL A 8 7.86 9.68 -15.70
C VAL A 8 6.45 10.28 -15.59
N GLY A 9 5.76 10.00 -14.48
CA GLY A 9 4.39 10.47 -14.24
C GLY A 9 4.09 10.51 -12.75
N LEU A 10 3.12 11.35 -12.37
CA LEU A 10 2.64 11.44 -10.99
C LEU A 10 1.59 10.35 -10.75
N PRO A 11 1.74 9.48 -9.74
CA PRO A 11 0.73 8.47 -9.44
C PRO A 11 -0.52 9.12 -8.82
N GLU A 12 -1.72 8.65 -9.21
CA GLU A 12 -2.99 9.11 -8.62
C GLU A 12 -3.15 8.69 -7.15
N TYR A 13 -2.41 7.68 -6.70
CA TYR A 13 -2.38 7.22 -5.31
C TYR A 13 -0.93 7.12 -4.83
N SER A 14 -0.63 7.79 -3.71
CA SER A 14 0.75 7.98 -3.23
C SER A 14 1.32 6.67 -2.67
N ALA A 15 2.25 6.04 -3.39
CA ALA A 15 3.11 5.00 -2.84
C ALA A 15 4.04 5.58 -1.75
N GLN A 16 4.52 4.73 -0.83
CA GLN A 16 5.43 5.15 0.24
C GLN A 16 6.70 5.77 -0.35
N VAL A 17 7.16 6.86 0.28
CA VAL A 17 8.20 7.80 -0.19
C VAL A 17 9.48 7.15 -0.74
N LYS A 18 9.83 5.93 -0.31
CA LYS A 18 11.01 5.20 -0.80
C LYS A 18 10.90 4.72 -2.26
N GLU A 19 9.72 4.34 -2.72
CA GLU A 19 9.55 3.85 -4.10
C GLU A 19 9.64 4.98 -5.14
N LEU A 20 9.44 6.24 -4.72
CA LEU A 20 9.61 7.42 -5.58
C LEU A 20 11.08 7.76 -5.86
N GLU A 21 12.02 7.23 -5.06
CA GLU A 21 13.46 7.44 -5.24
C GLU A 21 14.10 6.37 -6.14
N GLU A 22 13.39 5.27 -6.42
CA GLU A 22 13.89 4.18 -7.24
C GLU A 22 13.45 4.31 -8.71
N VAL A 23 14.43 4.37 -9.62
CA VAL A 23 14.17 4.26 -11.05
C VAL A 23 13.84 2.80 -11.37
N VAL A 24 12.56 2.46 -11.33
CA VAL A 24 12.07 1.12 -11.68
C VAL A 24 12.13 0.95 -13.19
N VAL A 25 13.12 0.18 -13.66
CA VAL A 25 13.20 -0.25 -15.06
C VAL A 25 12.27 -1.45 -15.24
N TYR A 26 11.08 -1.20 -15.77
CA TYR A 26 10.14 -2.26 -16.14
C TYR A 26 10.70 -3.05 -17.32
N ASP A 27 11.08 -4.30 -17.08
CA ASP A 27 11.41 -5.24 -18.15
C ASP A 27 10.10 -5.72 -18.80
N LYS A 28 9.89 -5.30 -20.05
CA LYS A 28 8.63 -5.47 -20.79
C LYS A 28 8.30 -6.92 -21.13
N GLU A 29 9.23 -7.85 -20.99
CA GLU A 29 9.09 -9.19 -21.58
C GLU A 29 8.60 -10.29 -20.63
N SER A 30 8.53 -10.10 -19.29
CA SER A 30 8.11 -11.22 -18.42
C SER A 30 7.55 -10.90 -17.03
N THR A 31 7.44 -9.63 -16.63
CA THR A 31 7.03 -9.30 -15.25
C THR A 31 5.56 -8.90 -15.18
N GLN A 32 4.69 -9.83 -14.75
CA GLN A 32 3.30 -9.52 -14.43
C GLN A 32 3.24 -8.88 -13.05
N THR A 33 2.87 -7.60 -12.95
CA THR A 33 2.57 -6.97 -11.66
C THR A 33 1.18 -7.40 -11.19
N GLY A 34 1.03 -7.73 -9.91
CA GLY A 34 -0.25 -8.07 -9.28
C GLY A 34 -0.37 -7.47 -7.88
N SER A 35 -1.60 -7.47 -7.36
CA SER A 35 -1.89 -7.09 -5.98
C SER A 35 -2.76 -8.13 -5.27
N ILE A 36 -2.58 -8.24 -3.95
CA ILE A 36 -3.39 -9.07 -3.05
C ILE A 36 -3.91 -8.16 -1.94
N PHE A 37 -5.20 -8.27 -1.64
CA PHE A 37 -5.85 -7.61 -0.51
C PHE A 37 -6.14 -8.65 0.58
N ILE A 38 -5.73 -8.35 1.80
CA ILE A 38 -6.00 -9.17 2.98
C ILE A 38 -6.87 -8.35 3.92
N GLU A 39 -8.09 -8.82 4.12
CA GLU A 39 -9.09 -8.26 5.02
C GLU A 39 -9.67 -9.42 5.84
N ASP A 40 -9.56 -9.34 7.16
CA ASP A 40 -10.10 -10.35 8.07
C ASP A 40 -10.54 -9.68 9.37
N PRO A 41 -11.65 -10.10 10.00
CA PRO A 41 -12.10 -9.54 11.28
C PRO A 41 -11.08 -9.67 12.42
N SER A 42 -10.09 -10.57 12.33
CA SER A 42 -8.99 -10.62 13.30
C SER A 42 -8.04 -9.42 13.24
N PHE A 43 -8.13 -8.60 12.18
CA PHE A 43 -7.44 -7.32 12.07
C PHE A 43 -8.23 -6.16 12.66
N ASP A 44 -9.39 -6.44 13.24
CA ASP A 44 -10.17 -5.46 13.98
C ASP A 44 -9.58 -5.27 15.38
N PHE A 45 -9.44 -4.02 15.80
CA PHE A 45 -8.99 -3.68 17.14
C PHE A 45 -9.82 -2.56 17.74
N ASP A 46 -10.15 -2.75 19.02
CA ASP A 46 -10.83 -1.75 19.84
C ASP A 46 -9.79 -0.84 20.51
N TYR A 47 -10.03 0.46 20.48
CA TYR A 47 -9.17 1.43 21.14
C TYR A 47 -9.97 2.62 21.64
N ALA A 48 -9.43 3.28 22.67
CA ALA A 48 -9.90 4.59 23.11
C ALA A 48 -8.88 5.66 22.72
N HIS A 49 -9.35 6.83 22.31
CA HIS A 49 -8.49 7.96 21.98
C HIS A 49 -9.12 9.30 22.35
N ILE A 50 -8.26 10.31 22.41
CA ILE A 50 -8.58 11.72 22.54
C ILE A 50 -7.68 12.46 21.56
N LEU A 51 -8.24 13.41 20.80
CA LEU A 51 -7.44 14.22 19.88
C LEU A 51 -6.79 15.39 20.64
N PRO A 52 -5.46 15.42 20.80
CA PRO A 52 -4.80 16.41 21.65
C PRO A 52 -4.54 17.75 20.95
N LEU A 53 -4.71 17.83 19.63
CA LEU A 53 -4.36 18.99 18.79
C LEU A 53 -5.57 19.69 18.17
N VAL A 54 -6.72 19.65 18.85
CA VAL A 54 -7.93 20.35 18.42
C VAL A 54 -8.23 21.53 19.35
N GLU A 55 -8.71 22.65 18.80
CA GLU A 55 -9.06 23.86 19.59
C GLU A 55 -10.20 23.63 20.58
N LYS A 56 -10.98 22.56 20.38
CA LYS A 56 -12.07 22.15 21.28
C LYS A 56 -11.59 20.97 22.13
N CYS A 57 -11.88 20.98 23.43
CA CYS A 57 -11.67 19.82 24.29
C CYS A 57 -12.38 18.59 23.69
N SER A 58 -11.61 17.64 23.16
CA SER A 58 -12.12 16.35 22.74
C SER A 58 -12.31 15.48 23.98
N ILE A 59 -13.43 14.77 24.08
CA ILE A 59 -13.69 13.86 25.19
C ILE A 59 -13.12 12.48 24.82
N LEU A 60 -12.51 11.78 25.78
CA LEU A 60 -12.07 10.41 25.60
C LEU A 60 -13.25 9.53 25.15
N HIS A 61 -13.08 8.82 24.05
CA HIS A 61 -14.09 7.93 23.50
C HIS A 61 -13.43 6.74 22.79
N GLY A 62 -14.21 5.70 22.52
CA GLY A 62 -13.75 4.47 21.88
C GLY A 62 -14.22 4.30 20.44
N HIS A 63 -13.47 3.52 19.67
CA HIS A 63 -13.83 3.02 18.35
C HIS A 63 -13.35 1.57 18.20
N THR A 64 -14.00 0.86 17.27
CA THR A 64 -13.45 -0.34 16.64
C THR A 64 -12.91 0.10 15.28
N SER A 65 -11.68 -0.27 14.96
CA SER A 65 -11.10 -0.03 13.63
C SER A 65 -10.61 -1.31 13.00
N SER A 66 -10.77 -1.41 11.69
CA SER A 66 -10.36 -2.54 10.86
C SER A 66 -9.16 -2.14 10.02
N VAL A 67 -8.19 -3.05 9.87
CA VAL A 67 -7.05 -2.87 8.97
C VAL A 67 -7.22 -3.74 7.73
N MET A 68 -7.16 -3.11 6.55
CA MET A 68 -6.99 -3.79 5.28
C MET A 68 -5.53 -3.67 4.85
N VAL A 69 -4.92 -4.78 4.43
CA VAL A 69 -3.55 -4.81 3.93
C VAL A 69 -3.55 -5.07 2.43
N GLU A 70 -2.94 -4.18 1.66
CA GLU A 70 -2.65 -4.40 0.25
C GLU A 70 -1.16 -4.72 0.07
N LEU A 71 -0.87 -5.81 -0.64
CA LEU A 71 0.46 -6.15 -1.11
C LEU A 71 0.50 -5.95 -2.62
N VAL A 72 1.50 -5.25 -3.14
CA VAL A 72 1.70 -4.99 -4.57
C VAL A 72 3.11 -5.41 -4.96
N GLY A 73 3.27 -6.07 -6.11
CA GLY A 73 4.59 -6.48 -6.56
C GLY A 73 4.59 -7.32 -7.83
N GLN A 74 5.78 -7.77 -8.22
CA GLN A 74 5.95 -8.64 -9.37
C GLN A 74 5.57 -10.08 -9.01
N MET A 75 4.70 -10.67 -9.84
CA MET A 75 4.30 -12.05 -9.71
C MET A 75 5.35 -12.98 -10.30
N LYS A 76 5.64 -14.06 -9.59
CA LYS A 76 6.48 -15.16 -10.06
C LYS A 76 5.69 -16.44 -9.98
N ASN A 77 5.62 -17.19 -11.08
CA ASN A 77 4.83 -18.42 -11.15
C ASN A 77 3.37 -18.21 -10.70
N ASN A 78 2.76 -17.09 -11.10
CA ASN A 78 1.40 -16.69 -10.75
C ASN A 78 1.15 -16.40 -9.25
N LEU A 79 2.21 -16.30 -8.43
CA LEU A 79 2.12 -15.94 -7.03
C LEU A 79 2.77 -14.58 -6.79
N LEU A 80 2.12 -13.76 -5.97
CA LEU A 80 2.70 -12.50 -5.48
C LEU A 80 3.52 -12.74 -4.20
N LEU A 81 3.02 -13.63 -3.35
CA LEU A 81 3.66 -14.07 -2.11
C LEU A 81 3.36 -15.57 -1.98
N ASP A 82 4.34 -16.33 -1.49
CA ASP A 82 4.15 -17.73 -1.12
C ASP A 82 3.82 -17.78 0.37
N PHE A 83 2.79 -18.54 0.76
CA PHE A 83 2.29 -18.64 2.14
C PHE A 83 2.83 -19.88 2.85
#